data_AF-A0A5K1B786-F1
#
_entry.id   AF-A0A5K1B786-F1
#
_cell.length_a   1.000
_cell.length_b   1.000
_cell.length_c   1.000
_cell.angle_alpha   90.00
_cell.angle_beta   90.00
_cell.angle_gamma   90.00
#
_symmetry.space_group_name_H-M   'P 1'
#
loop_
_entity.id
_entity.type
_entity.pdbx_description
1 polymer ?
#
loop_
_entity_poly.entity_id
_entity_poly.type
_entity_poly.pdbx_seq_one_letter_code
_entity_poly.pdbx_strand_id
1 'polypeptide(L)' 'MAVAIVSFFSGLRLYRNQKPGGSPLTRIAQVLVASLRKYNLMVPSDKSLLYDTEDAESGIQGSRKLDHTKQFG' A
#
# COMPACT_ATOMS: atom_id res chain seq x y z
N MET A 1 -16.94 27.06 -30.69
CA MET A 1 -15.94 25.97 -30.70
C MET A 1 -14.73 26.26 -29.80
N ALA A 2 -14.03 27.37 -29.96
CA ALA A 2 -12.84 27.69 -29.15
C ALA A 2 -13.06 27.62 -27.63
N VAL A 3 -14.18 28.16 -27.13
CA VAL A 3 -14.53 28.12 -25.69
C VAL A 3 -14.69 26.68 -25.18
N ALA A 4 -15.34 25.81 -25.95
CA ALA A 4 -15.52 24.40 -25.57
C ALA A 4 -14.18 23.64 -25.50
N ILE A 5 -13.27 23.95 -26.43
CA ILE A 5 -11.92 23.35 -26.47
C ILE A 5 -11.11 23.81 -25.25
N VAL A 6 -11.10 25.11 -24.93
CA VAL A 6 -10.38 25.65 -23.76
C VAL A 6 -10.92 25.08 -22.45
N SER A 7 -12.25 24.97 -22.30
CA SER A 7 -12.86 24.36 -21.11
C SER A 7 -12.49 22.89 -20.94
N PHE A 8 -12.41 22.12 -22.04
CA PHE A 8 -12.02 20.72 -22.00
C PHE A 8 -10.57 20.53 -21.54
N PHE A 9 -9.63 21.32 -22.07
CA PHE A 9 -8.21 21.23 -21.67
C PHE A 9 -7.94 21.78 -20.26
N SER A 10 -8.75 22.73 -19.78
CA SER A 10 -8.63 23.29 -18.43
C SER A 10 -8.87 22.24 -17.33
N GLY A 11 -9.71 21.23 -17.60
CA GLY A 11 -9.96 20.11 -16.70
C GLY A 11 -8.85 19.05 -16.68
N LEU A 12 -7.99 19.01 -17.71
CA LEU A 12 -6.95 17.98 -17.83
C LEU A 12 -5.87 18.12 -16.75
N ARG A 13 -5.62 19.34 -16.25
CA ARG A 13 -4.68 19.60 -15.15
C ARG A 13 -5.20 19.10 -13.79
N LEU A 14 -6.52 18.93 -13.65
CA LEU A 14 -7.16 18.35 -12.48
C LEU A 14 -7.15 16.82 -12.49
N TYR A 15 -6.73 16.21 -13.60
CA TYR A 15 -6.53 14.76 -13.67
C TYR A 15 -5.35 14.39 -12.79
N ARG A 16 -5.64 14.02 -11.53
CA ARG A 16 -4.62 13.62 -10.58
C ARG A 16 -4.07 12.26 -11.01
N ASN A 17 -2.82 12.25 -11.47
CA ASN A 17 -2.08 11.02 -11.71
C ASN A 17 -1.89 10.27 -10.39
N GLN A 18 -2.81 9.37 -10.08
CA GLN A 18 -2.62 8.39 -9.02
C GLN A 18 -1.47 7.48 -9.46
N LYS A 19 -0.38 7.47 -8.69
CA LYS A 19 0.73 6.55 -8.95
C LYS A 19 0.15 5.13 -8.98
N PRO A 20 0.35 4.34 -10.06
CA PRO A 20 -0.18 3.00 -10.12
C PRO A 20 0.44 2.18 -8.99
N GLY A 21 -0.38 1.67 -8.07
CA GLY A 21 0.08 0.89 -6.91
C GLY A 21 0.65 -0.49 -7.25
N GLY A 22 0.91 -0.79 -8.52
CA GLY A 22 1.25 -2.14 -8.98
C GLY A 22 0.03 -3.07 -9.06
N SER A 23 0.27 -4.33 -9.43
CA SER A 23 -0.78 -5.35 -9.60
C SER A 23 -1.17 -6.00 -8.26
N PRO A 24 -2.48 -6.12 -7.93
CA PRO A 24 -2.92 -6.88 -6.76
C PRO A 24 -2.46 -8.34 -6.78
N LEU A 25 -2.38 -8.95 -7.97
CA LEU A 25 -1.98 -10.36 -8.13
C LEU A 25 -0.52 -10.58 -7.74
N THR A 26 0.39 -9.66 -8.10
CA THR A 26 1.80 -9.80 -7.73
C THR A 26 2.00 -9.66 -6.22
N ARG A 27 1.19 -8.84 -5.55
CA ARG A 27 1.20 -8.73 -4.08
C ARG A 27 0.76 -10.04 -3.41
N ILE A 28 -0.33 -10.64 -3.89
CA ILE A 28 -0.79 -11.94 -3.38
C ILE A 28 0.30 -13.00 -3.56
N ALA A 29 0.91 -13.07 -4.75
CA ALA A 29 2.01 -14.00 -5.02
C ALA A 29 3.21 -13.78 -4.10
N GLN A 30 3.61 -12.52 -3.84
CA GLN A 30 4.70 -12.19 -2.91
C GLN A 30 4.42 -12.70 -1.50
N VAL A 31 3.20 -12.50 -0.98
CA VAL A 31 2.83 -12.97 0.36
C VAL A 31 2.86 -14.50 0.42
N LEU A 32 2.31 -15.19 -0.58
CA LEU A 32 2.35 -16.66 -0.66
C LEU A 32 3.79 -17.19 -0.70
N VAL A 33 4.66 -16.61 -1.53
CA VAL A 33 6.06 -17.03 -1.62
C VAL A 33 6.80 -16.74 -0.33
N ALA A 34 6.60 -15.57 0.28
CA ALA A 34 7.27 -15.18 1.52
C ALA A 34 6.85 -16.07 2.69
N SER A 35 5.56 -16.37 2.83
CA SER A 35 5.05 -17.23 3.91
C SER A 35 5.54 -18.66 3.74
N LEU A 36 5.44 -19.23 2.54
CA LEU A 36 5.95 -20.57 2.24
C LEU A 36 7.46 -20.68 2.43
N ARG A 37 8.23 -19.64 2.07
CA ARG A 37 9.69 -19.66 2.26
C ARG A 37 10.09 -19.55 3.74
N LYS A 38 9.28 -18.86 4.55
CA LYS A 38 9.58 -18.56 5.96
C LYS A 38 8.78 -19.39 6.97
N TYR A 39 8.06 -20.42 6.52
CA TYR A 39 7.13 -21.17 7.36
C TYR A 39 7.78 -21.87 8.58
N ASN A 40 9.07 -22.20 8.49
CA ASN A 40 9.84 -22.85 9.56
C ASN A 40 10.60 -21.87 10.48
N LEU A 41 10.49 -20.55 10.28
CA LEU A 41 11.22 -19.60 11.13
C LEU A 41 10.53 -19.44 12.49
N MET A 42 11.30 -19.57 13.57
CA MET A 42 10.81 -19.27 14.91
C MET A 42 10.53 -17.76 15.03
N VAL A 43 9.35 -17.43 15.56
CA VAL A 43 8.98 -16.04 15.84
C VAL A 43 9.70 -15.60 17.11
N PRO A 44 10.42 -14.45 17.11
CA PRO A 44 11.07 -13.94 18.31
C PRO A 44 10.04 -13.60 19.40
N SER A 45 10.35 -13.92 20.66
CA SER A 45 9.46 -13.58 21.80
C SER A 45 9.38 -12.08 22.06
N ASP A 46 10.41 -11.33 21.67
CA ASP A 46 10.45 -9.88 21.80
C ASP A 46 9.82 -9.21 20.56
N LYS A 47 8.69 -8.52 20.78
CA LYS A 47 7.95 -7.80 19.73
C LYS A 47 8.74 -6.60 19.18
N SER A 48 9.69 -6.04 19.94
CA SER A 48 10.51 -4.90 19.49
C SER A 48 11.48 -5.22 18.37
N LEU A 49 11.78 -6.51 18.18
CA LEU A 49 12.64 -7.00 17.10
C LEU A 49 11.90 -7.12 15.76
N LEU A 50 10.57 -7.00 15.77
CA LEU A 50 9.76 -7.02 14.56
C LEU A 50 9.81 -5.66 13.88
N TYR A 51 10.07 -5.67 12.57
CA TYR A 51 10.06 -4.45 11.77
C TYR A 51 8.64 -3.92 11.63
N ASP A 52 8.36 -2.76 12.23
CA ASP A 52 7.16 -1.97 11.95
C ASP A 52 7.55 -0.76 11.10
N THR A 53 6.66 -0.35 10.21
CA THR A 53 6.83 0.87 9.40
C THR A 53 6.34 2.04 10.24
N GLU A 54 7.23 2.98 10.58
CA GLU A 54 6.88 4.18 11.37
C GLU A 54 5.96 5.16 10.61
N ASP A 55 5.84 4.98 9.30
CA ASP A 55 5.05 5.85 8.42
C ASP A 55 3.53 5.67 8.59
N ALA A 56 2.80 6.78 8.44
CA ALA A 56 1.33 6.79 8.38
C ALA A 56 0.78 6.09 7.12
N GLU A 57 1.62 5.96 6.09
CA GLU A 57 1.34 5.21 4.88
C GLU A 57 1.74 3.75 5.10
N SER A 58 0.91 2.82 4.64
CA SER A 58 1.35 1.42 4.67
C SER A 58 2.56 1.24 3.75
N GLY A 59 3.42 0.24 4.01
CA GLY A 59 4.49 -0.15 3.07
C GLY A 59 4.00 -0.57 1.67
N ILE A 60 2.69 -0.53 1.46
CA ILE A 60 1.99 -0.79 0.22
C ILE A 60 1.51 0.55 -0.36
N GLN A 61 2.10 0.97 -1.49
CA GLN A 61 1.70 2.19 -2.18
C GLN A 61 0.19 2.19 -2.51
N GLY A 62 -0.50 3.24 -2.05
CA GLY A 62 -1.93 3.44 -2.26
C GLY A 62 -2.85 2.71 -1.26
N SER A 63 -2.28 2.11 -0.19
CA SER A 63 -3.06 1.53 0.91
C SER A 63 -2.79 2.30 2.21
N ARG A 64 -3.84 2.50 3.00
CA ARG A 64 -3.74 3.17 4.31
C ARG A 64 -3.35 2.18 5.41
N LYS A 65 -2.54 2.62 6.38
CA LYS A 65 -2.31 1.87 7.62
C LYS A 65 -3.61 1.85 8.43
N LEU A 66 -3.93 0.71 9.05
CA LEU A 66 -5.08 0.58 9.95
C LEU A 66 -4.62 0.91 11.38
N ASP A 67 -5.45 1.62 12.14
CA ASP A 67 -5.16 1.93 13.53
C ASP A 67 -5.13 0.67 14.39
N HIS A 68 -4.16 0.61 15.30
CA HIS A 68 -3.98 -0.54 16.18
C HIS A 68 -5.12 -0.64 17.21
N THR A 69 -5.82 -1.77 17.23
CA THR A 69 -6.86 -2.05 18.24
C THR A 69 -6.28 -2.80 19.42
N LYS A 70 -6.63 -2.38 20.65
CA LYS A 70 -6.11 -2.97 21.90
C LYS A 70 -6.73 -4.33 22.27
N GLN A 71 -7.49 -4.96 21.37
CA GLN A 71 -8.28 -6.15 21.71
C GLN A 71 -7.45 -7.45 21.73
N PHE A 72 -6.27 -7.45 21.13
CA PHE A 72 -5.40 -8.63 21.07
C PHE A 72 -4.02 -8.23 21.60
N GLY A 73 -3.84 -8.31 22.92
CA GLY A 73 -2.56 -8.07 23.61
C GLY A 73 -1.67 -9.29 23.59
#